data_AF-A0A2J4RKX2-F1
#
_entry.id   AF-A0A2J4RKX2-F1
#
_cell.length_a   1.000
_cell.length_b   1.000
_cell.length_c   1.000
_cell.angle_alpha   90.00
_cell.angle_beta   90.00
_cell.angle_gamma   90.00
#
_symmetry.space_group_name_H-M   'P 1'
#
loop_
_entity.id
_entity.type
_entity.pdbx_description
1 polymer ?
#
loop_
_entity_poly.entity_id
_entity_poly.type
_entity_poly.pdbx_seq_one_letter_code
_entity_poly.pdbx_strand_id
1 'polypeptide(L)' 'MNANEFNRKYKSGTAFWHQRPKETGRRAVRTVAAAMDLKSATIVEINVEPWLANVNSLTRQD' A
#
# COMPACT_ATOMS: atom_id res chain seq x y z
N MET A 1 16.02 -2.03 -3.12
CA MET A 1 15.35 -1.06 -4.00
C MET A 1 15.04 0.17 -3.17
N ASN A 2 15.47 1.34 -3.60
CA ASN A 2 15.13 2.61 -2.94
C ASN A 2 13.77 3.15 -3.41
N ALA A 3 13.30 4.24 -2.81
CA ALA A 3 12.01 4.83 -3.17
C ALA A 3 11.92 5.25 -4.63
N ASN A 4 12.98 5.85 -5.20
CA ASN A 4 13.00 6.31 -6.58
C ASN A 4 12.83 5.14 -7.57
N GLU A 5 13.59 4.07 -7.37
CA GLU A 5 13.48 2.84 -8.16
C GLU A 5 12.10 2.20 -8.03
N PHE A 6 11.55 2.14 -6.82
CA PHE A 6 10.21 1.59 -6.57
C PHE A 6 9.15 2.40 -7.31
N ASN A 7 9.15 3.71 -7.14
CA ASN A 7 8.14 4.62 -7.70
C ASN A 7 8.22 4.70 -9.23
N ARG A 8 9.41 4.53 -9.82
CA ARG A 8 9.57 4.42 -11.27
C ARG A 8 8.95 3.13 -11.81
N LYS A 9 9.01 2.04 -11.05
CA LYS A 9 8.53 0.72 -11.47
C LYS A 9 7.05 0.50 -11.17
N TYR A 10 6.54 1.09 -10.09
CA TYR A 10 5.20 0.84 -9.57
C TYR A 10 4.50 2.14 -9.21
N LYS A 11 3.34 2.40 -9.83
CA LYS A 11 2.49 3.56 -9.51
C LYS A 11 1.69 3.31 -8.23
N SER A 12 1.24 4.38 -7.55
CA SER A 12 0.24 4.26 -6.48
C SER A 12 -0.99 3.48 -6.98
N GLY A 13 -1.54 2.62 -6.12
CA GLY A 13 -2.61 1.69 -6.47
C GLY A 13 -2.14 0.35 -7.04
N THR A 14 -0.84 0.14 -7.26
CA THR A 14 -0.30 -1.15 -7.72
C THR A 14 -0.54 -2.24 -6.67
N ALA A 15 -0.96 -3.43 -7.11
CA ALA A 15 -1.25 -4.56 -6.23
C ALA A 15 -0.01 -5.41 -5.94
N PHE A 16 0.13 -5.87 -4.69
CA PHE A 16 1.22 -6.73 -4.22
C PHE A 16 0.70 -7.83 -3.29
N TRP A 17 1.44 -8.93 -3.19
CA TRP A 17 1.26 -9.91 -2.13
C TRP A 17 2.04 -9.48 -0.89
N HIS A 18 1.36 -9.35 0.24
CA HIS A 18 1.98 -9.04 1.52
C HIS A 18 1.63 -10.11 2.55
N GLN A 19 2.58 -10.46 3.42
CA GLN A 19 2.39 -11.38 4.53
C GLN A 19 3.05 -10.79 5.77
N ARG A 20 2.30 -10.65 6.86
CA ARG A 20 2.89 -10.24 8.14
C ARG A 20 3.58 -11.42 8.82
N PRO A 21 4.59 -11.20 9.68
CA PRO A 21 5.39 -12.27 10.30
C PRO A 21 4.59 -13.33 11.09
N LYS A 22 3.35 -13.01 11.51
CA LYS A 22 2.48 -13.91 12.29
C LYS A 22 1.27 -14.42 11.49
N GLU A 23 1.17 -14.13 10.20
CA GLU A 23 0.08 -14.60 9.35
C GLU A 23 0.48 -15.86 8.59
N THR A 24 -0.43 -16.83 8.54
CA THR A 24 -0.24 -18.10 7.81
C THR A 24 -0.45 -17.97 6.30
N GLY A 25 -1.03 -16.85 5.83
CA GLY A 25 -1.31 -16.61 4.42
C GLY A 25 -0.92 -15.21 3.96
N ARG A 26 -0.70 -15.07 2.65
CA ARG A 26 -0.49 -13.77 2.00
C ARG A 26 -1.82 -13.12 1.64
N ARG A 27 -1.89 -11.80 1.73
CA ARG A 27 -3.04 -10.98 1.31
C ARG A 27 -2.65 -10.10 0.14
N ALA A 28 -3.61 -9.84 -0.74
CA ALA A 28 -3.44 -8.84 -1.79
C ALA A 28 -3.64 -7.45 -1.19
N VAL A 29 -2.67 -6.57 -1.36
CA VAL A 29 -2.68 -5.18 -0.89
C VAL A 29 -2.40 -4.24 -2.05
N ARG A 30 -2.83 -2.99 -1.95
CA ARG A 30 -2.48 -1.94 -2.93
C ARG A 30 -1.70 -0.83 -2.25
N THR A 31 -0.74 -0.25 -2.96
CA THR A 31 -0.04 0.95 -2.48
C THR A 31 -1.01 2.13 -2.43
N VAL A 32 -0.95 2.92 -1.36
CA VAL A 32 -1.79 4.10 -1.16
C VAL A 32 -1.10 5.34 -1.71
N ALA A 33 0.21 5.44 -1.47
CA ALA A 33 1.04 6.58 -1.83
C ALA A 33 2.38 6.14 -2.43
N ALA A 34 3.18 7.11 -2.83
CA ALA A 34 4.56 6.89 -3.26
C ALA A 34 5.40 6.30 -2.10
N ALA A 35 6.33 5.40 -2.42
CA ALA A 35 7.32 4.92 -1.47
C ALA A 35 8.23 6.07 -1.03
N MET A 36 8.75 5.98 0.20
CA MET A 36 9.70 6.93 0.77
C MET A 36 10.86 6.22 1.45
N ASP A 37 12.03 6.85 1.42
CA ASP A 37 13.22 6.36 2.09
C ASP A 37 13.31 6.94 3.52
N LEU A 38 13.45 6.06 4.50
CA LEU A 38 13.84 6.36 5.87
C LEU A 38 15.34 6.05 6.06
N LYS A 39 15.91 6.46 7.19
CA LYS A 39 17.34 6.24 7.50
C LYS A 39 17.79 4.79 7.37
N SER A 40 16.91 3.82 7.64
CA SER A 40 17.25 2.38 7.67
C SER A 40 16.39 1.51 6.75
N ALA A 41 15.38 2.08 6.06
CA ALA A 41 14.42 1.29 5.29
C ALA A 41 13.73 2.14 4.23
N THR A 42 13.30 1.51 3.14
CA THR A 42 12.33 2.10 2.21
C THR A 42 10.95 1.56 2.55
N ILE A 43 9.98 2.45 2.75
CA ILE A 43 8.61 2.09 3.13
C ILE A 43 7.61 2.56 2.08
N VAL A 44 6.48 1.88 2.00
CA VAL A 44 5.31 2.31 1.22
C VAL A 44 4.06 2.01 2.02
N GLU A 45 3.12 2.94 2.03
CA GLU A 45 1.81 2.72 2.66
C GLU A 45 0.98 1.75 1.81
N ILE A 46 0.35 0.78 2.47
CA ILE A 46 -0.46 -0.26 1.83
C ILE A 46 -1.84 -0.32 2.48
N ASN A 47 -2.89 -0.51 1.67
CA ASN A 47 -4.22 -0.84 2.18
C ASN A 47 -4.32 -2.35 2.39
N VAL A 48 -4.49 -2.76 3.65
CA VAL A 48 -4.71 -4.15 4.05
C VAL A 48 -6.20 -4.45 3.90
N GLU A 49 -6.52 -5.29 2.91
CA GLU A 49 -7.87 -5.59 2.39
C GLU A 49 -8.57 -4.41 1.71
N PRO A 50 -9.15 -4.61 0.51
CA PRO A 50 -9.82 -3.55 -0.20
C PRO A 50 -11.17 -3.29 0.49
N TRP A 51 -11.23 -2.27 1.34
CA TRP A 51 -12.48 -1.63 1.72
C TRP A 51 -13.05 -0.93 0.48
N LEU A 52 -13.55 -1.72 -0.48
CA LEU A 52 -14.37 -1.21 -1.56
C LEU A 52 -15.65 -0.71 -0.91
N ALA A 53 -15.68 0.58 -0.61
CA ALA A 53 -16.87 1.26 -0.15
C ALA A 53 -17.67 1.73 -1.37
N ASN A 54 -18.99 1.75 -1.23
CA ASN A 54 -19.83 2.45 -2.18
C ASN A 54 -19.51 3.95 -2.09
N VAL A 55 -19.29 4.64 -3.20
CA VAL A 55 -19.00 6.08 -3.20
C VAL A 55 -20.12 6.89 -2.54
N ASN A 56 -21.37 6.42 -2.62
CA ASN A 56 -22.53 7.04 -1.99
C ASN A 56 -22.62 6.76 -0.49
N SER A 57 -21.85 5.81 0.06
CA SER A 57 -21.78 5.56 1.50
C SER A 57 -20.64 6.33 2.18
N LEU A 58 -19.86 7.11 1.43
CA LEU A 58 -18.78 7.92 1.98
C LEU A 58 -19.32 9.28 2.41
N THR A 59 -19.02 9.67 3.65
CA THR A 59 -19.27 11.02 4.15
C THR A 59 -17.93 11.69 4.42
N ARG A 60 -17.77 12.95 3.99
CA ARG A 60 -16.53 13.71 4.21
C ARG A 60 -16.40 14.01 5.71
N GLN A 61 -15.17 13.91 6.24
CA GLN A 61 -14.87 14.04 7.67
C GLN A 61 -14.59 15.50 8.09
N ASP A 62 -14.96 16.47 7.25
CA ASP A 62 -14.73 17.89 7.51
C ASP A 62 -15.67 18.47 8.58
#